data_AF-A0A3S0DHS5-F1
#
_entry.id   AF-A0A3S0DHS5-F1
#
_cell.length_a   1.000
_cell.length_b   1.000
_cell.length_c   1.000
_cell.angle_alpha   90.00
_cell.angle_beta   90.00
_cell.angle_gamma   90.00
#
_symmetry.space_group_name_H-M   'P 1'
#
loop_
_entity.id
_entity.type
_entity.pdbx_description
1 polymer ?
#
loop_
_entity_poly.entity_id
_entity_poly.type
_entity_poly.pdbx_seq_one_letter_code
_entity_poly.pdbx_strand_id
1 'polypeptide(L)'
;RKNGFRGAVLGLSGGIDSALTLAIAVDALGADAVSAVSLPSRYTAGMSNEDAAIEARTLGVDYHLLPIEPAFDAFLHTLEPLFAGLPPDTTEENIQARCRGVLLMALSNKTGRLVLTTSNKSETAVGYSTLYGDMAGGFAPIKDVPKTLVYRLAAWRNRQAQAPVIPQRVIDRPPSAELRPDQTDQDSLPPYDVLDAILEAYVERDRSVEELVADGFERATVERVARLVILNEYKRRQAAPGVRITPRAFGRDRRYPITSGFRR
;
A
#
# COMPACT_ATOMS: atom_id res chain seq x y z
N ARG A 1 13.61 18.14 -3.72
CA ARG A 1 14.49 19.21 -4.25
C ARG A 1 13.83 20.01 -5.38
N LYS A 2 13.59 19.44 -6.57
CA LYS A 2 12.98 20.17 -7.72
C LYS A 2 11.65 20.88 -7.40
N ASN A 3 10.79 20.26 -6.60
CA ASN A 3 9.46 20.78 -6.23
C ASN A 3 9.46 21.60 -4.91
N GLY A 4 10.62 21.92 -4.33
CA GLY A 4 10.69 22.74 -3.11
C GLY A 4 10.19 22.10 -1.80
N PHE A 5 9.75 20.83 -1.80
CA PHE A 5 9.40 20.13 -0.55
C PHE A 5 10.57 20.07 0.43
N ARG A 6 10.26 20.28 1.73
CA ARG A 6 11.24 20.30 2.84
C ARG A 6 11.72 18.91 3.27
N GLY A 7 11.05 17.85 2.79
CA GLY A 7 11.32 16.47 3.17
C GLY A 7 10.16 15.58 2.77
N ALA A 8 10.14 14.37 3.33
CA ALA A 8 9.08 13.39 3.16
C ALA A 8 8.45 12.99 4.50
N VAL A 9 7.17 12.65 4.48
CA VAL A 9 6.46 12.00 5.58
C VAL A 9 5.77 10.75 5.05
N LEU A 10 5.76 9.66 5.81
CA LEU A 10 5.01 8.45 5.44
C LEU A 10 4.42 7.75 6.66
N GLY A 11 3.35 7.01 6.42
CA GLY A 11 2.80 6.07 7.41
C GLY A 11 3.70 4.83 7.47
N LEU A 12 4.23 4.50 8.65
CA LEU A 12 5.02 3.30 8.88
C LEU A 12 4.16 2.27 9.61
N SER A 13 3.73 1.23 8.89
CA SER A 13 2.78 0.22 9.40
C SER A 13 3.46 -0.96 10.09
N GLY A 14 4.79 -1.07 9.99
CA GLY A 14 5.52 -2.30 10.29
C GLY A 14 5.38 -3.39 9.21
N GLY A 15 4.61 -3.12 8.14
CA GLY A 15 4.52 -3.97 6.96
C GLY A 15 5.65 -3.73 5.96
N ILE A 16 5.88 -4.71 5.09
CA ILE A 16 7.02 -4.73 4.16
C ILE A 16 7.05 -3.55 3.17
N ASP A 17 5.90 -3.08 2.71
CA ASP A 17 5.85 -2.01 1.71
C ASP A 17 6.23 -0.65 2.29
N SER A 18 5.77 -0.35 3.50
CA SER A 18 6.12 0.89 4.20
C SER A 18 7.58 0.86 4.66
N ALA A 19 8.07 -0.30 5.10
CA ALA A 19 9.48 -0.51 5.44
C ALA A 19 10.41 -0.25 4.23
N LEU A 20 10.14 -0.91 3.09
CA LEU A 20 10.91 -0.65 1.88
C LEU A 20 10.83 0.82 1.43
N THR A 21 9.65 1.43 1.53
CA THR A 21 9.46 2.85 1.19
C THR A 21 10.28 3.77 2.10
N LEU A 22 10.35 3.47 3.40
CA LEU A 22 11.17 4.22 4.35
C LEU A 22 12.65 4.12 4.01
N ALA A 23 13.15 2.90 3.76
CA ALA A 23 14.54 2.69 3.35
C ALA A 23 14.89 3.48 2.07
N ILE A 24 14.02 3.44 1.05
CA ILE A 24 14.18 4.22 -0.19
C ILE A 24 14.20 5.72 0.11
N ALA A 25 13.30 6.21 0.95
CA ALA A 25 13.20 7.63 1.29
C ALA A 25 14.47 8.13 1.99
N VAL A 26 15.01 7.34 2.93
CA VAL A 26 16.25 7.67 3.65
C VAL A 26 17.45 7.66 2.72
N ASP A 27 17.59 6.63 1.88
CA ASP A 27 18.68 6.55 0.90
C ASP A 27 18.64 7.73 -0.09
N ALA A 28 17.45 8.20 -0.46
CA ALA A 28 17.27 9.28 -1.43
C ALA A 28 17.40 10.69 -0.83
N LEU A 29 16.98 10.89 0.41
CA LEU A 29 16.83 12.23 1.02
C LEU A 29 17.76 12.49 2.20
N GLY A 30 18.28 11.44 2.83
CA GLY A 30 18.90 11.49 4.15
C GLY A 30 17.87 11.43 5.28
N ALA A 31 18.24 10.83 6.41
CA ALA A 31 17.33 10.57 7.53
C ALA A 31 16.70 11.85 8.11
N ASP A 32 17.46 12.95 8.20
CA ASP A 32 16.99 14.24 8.73
C ASP A 32 15.82 14.85 7.93
N ALA A 33 15.66 14.44 6.68
CA ALA A 33 14.61 14.92 5.78
C ALA A 33 13.37 13.99 5.76
N VAL A 34 13.37 12.91 6.53
CA VAL A 34 12.30 11.90 6.54
C VAL A 34 11.67 11.82 7.92
N SER A 35 10.34 11.81 7.96
CA SER A 35 9.55 11.60 9.18
C SER A 35 8.63 10.40 8.98
N ALA A 36 8.68 9.45 9.90
CA ALA A 36 7.88 8.23 9.90
C ALA A 36 6.80 8.30 10.98
N VAL A 37 5.57 7.90 10.65
CA VAL A 37 4.43 7.99 11.57
C VAL A 37 3.73 6.65 11.67
N SER A 38 3.77 6.02 12.83
CA SER A 38 2.93 4.86 13.13
C SER A 38 1.55 5.33 13.55
N LEU A 39 0.52 4.78 12.90
CA LEU A 39 -0.87 5.20 13.05
C LEU A 39 -1.77 4.03 13.48
N PRO A 40 -1.57 3.45 14.69
CA PRO A 40 -2.23 2.22 15.09
C PRO A 40 -3.72 2.43 15.38
N SER A 41 -4.51 1.38 15.16
CA SER A 41 -5.89 1.25 15.65
C SER A 41 -5.97 0.12 16.67
N ARG A 42 -7.18 -0.13 17.22
CA ARG A 42 -7.47 -1.30 18.06
C ARG A 42 -7.08 -2.67 17.47
N TYR A 43 -6.88 -2.78 16.16
CA TYR A 43 -6.51 -4.03 15.49
C TYR A 43 -5.02 -4.17 15.18
N THR A 44 -4.24 -3.10 15.36
CA THR A 44 -2.81 -3.11 15.06
C THR A 44 -2.05 -3.99 16.06
N ALA A 45 -1.29 -4.95 15.55
CA ALA A 45 -0.55 -5.87 16.41
C ALA A 45 0.59 -5.14 17.15
N GLY A 46 0.87 -5.52 18.40
CA GLY A 46 1.99 -4.97 19.17
C GLY A 46 3.33 -5.08 18.42
N MET A 47 3.57 -6.23 17.80
CA MET A 47 4.75 -6.48 16.98
C MET A 47 4.89 -5.53 15.77
N SER A 48 3.79 -5.11 15.15
CA SER A 48 3.82 -4.15 14.03
C SER A 48 4.35 -2.79 14.48
N ASN A 49 3.92 -2.33 15.66
CA ASN A 49 4.42 -1.08 16.25
C ASN A 49 5.89 -1.19 16.68
N GLU A 50 6.28 -2.33 17.25
CA GLU A 50 7.68 -2.60 17.62
C GLU A 50 8.61 -2.57 16.40
N ASP A 51 8.24 -3.30 15.34
CA ASP A 51 9.04 -3.42 14.12
C ASP A 51 9.20 -2.06 13.43
N ALA A 52 8.11 -1.29 13.31
CA ALA A 52 8.14 0.09 12.81
C ALA A 52 9.11 0.96 13.62
N ALA A 53 9.05 0.89 14.95
CA ALA A 53 9.92 1.69 15.81
C ALA A 53 11.40 1.24 15.73
N ILE A 54 11.66 -0.06 15.58
CA ILE A 54 13.03 -0.59 15.39
C ILE A 54 13.62 -0.08 14.09
N GLU A 55 12.88 -0.19 12.98
CA GLU A 55 13.33 0.28 11.67
C GLU A 55 13.62 1.79 11.70
N ALA A 56 12.69 2.58 12.24
CA ALA A 56 12.83 4.03 12.31
C ALA A 56 14.07 4.45 13.13
N ARG A 57 14.30 3.80 14.29
CA ARG A 57 15.52 4.03 15.09
C ARG A 57 16.79 3.62 14.34
N THR A 58 16.76 2.49 13.64
CA THR A 58 17.92 1.96 12.91
C THR A 58 18.32 2.88 11.76
N LEU A 59 17.34 3.48 11.08
CA LEU A 59 17.55 4.45 10.01
C LEU A 59 17.77 5.88 10.52
N GLY A 60 17.61 6.14 11.82
CA GLY A 60 17.82 7.45 12.42
C GLY A 60 16.80 8.51 12.00
N VAL A 61 15.58 8.11 11.65
CA VAL A 61 14.53 9.05 11.22
C VAL A 61 13.71 9.58 12.38
N ASP A 62 13.13 10.77 12.20
CA ASP A 62 12.13 11.32 13.11
C ASP A 62 10.89 10.40 13.13
N TYR A 63 10.50 9.91 14.31
CA TYR A 63 9.46 8.89 14.47
C TYR A 63 8.36 9.34 15.44
N HIS A 64 7.10 9.21 15.01
CA HIS A 64 5.92 9.56 15.80
C HIS A 64 4.96 8.39 15.90
N LEU A 65 4.34 8.21 17.07
CA LEU A 65 3.24 7.26 17.28
C LEU A 65 1.96 8.05 17.54
N LEU A 66 1.00 7.96 16.63
CA LEU A 66 -0.26 8.71 16.68
C LEU A 66 -1.45 7.74 16.48
N PRO A 67 -2.02 7.17 17.56
CA PRO A 67 -3.16 6.28 17.45
C PRO A 67 -4.37 6.94 16.79
N ILE A 68 -5.05 6.22 15.89
CA ILE A 68 -6.21 6.75 15.15
C ILE A 68 -7.54 6.56 15.90
N GLU A 69 -7.51 5.83 17.01
CA GLU A 69 -8.70 5.43 17.77
C GLU A 69 -9.68 6.58 18.03
N PRO A 70 -9.25 7.76 18.54
CA PRO A 70 -10.20 8.84 18.82
C PRO A 70 -10.87 9.40 17.56
N ALA A 71 -10.12 9.46 16.44
CA ALA A 71 -10.69 9.90 15.17
C ALA A 71 -11.65 8.85 14.60
N PHE A 72 -11.30 7.57 14.71
CA PHE A 72 -12.13 6.48 14.25
C PHE A 72 -13.47 6.43 15.01
N ASP A 73 -13.44 6.49 16.35
CA ASP A 73 -14.65 6.52 17.17
C ASP A 73 -15.53 7.73 16.87
N ALA A 74 -14.94 8.89 16.61
CA ALA A 74 -15.70 10.09 16.22
C ALA A 74 -16.46 9.89 14.90
N PHE A 75 -15.85 9.25 13.90
CA PHE A 75 -16.53 8.91 12.65
C PHE A 75 -17.64 7.89 12.87
N LEU A 76 -17.39 6.83 13.64
CA LEU A 76 -18.40 5.81 13.94
C LEU A 76 -19.60 6.41 14.66
N HIS A 77 -19.37 7.24 15.68
CA HIS A 77 -20.45 7.92 16.41
C HIS A 77 -21.25 8.86 15.51
N THR A 78 -20.59 9.60 14.61
CA THR A 78 -21.27 10.50 13.67
C THR A 78 -22.17 9.73 12.69
N LEU A 79 -21.75 8.52 12.29
CA LEU A 79 -22.45 7.68 11.31
C LEU A 79 -23.46 6.71 11.95
N GLU A 80 -23.43 6.55 13.28
CA GLU A 80 -24.24 5.60 14.04
C GLU A 80 -25.74 5.64 13.68
N PRO A 81 -26.42 6.82 13.58
CA PRO A 81 -27.84 6.84 13.24
C PRO A 81 -28.15 6.30 11.84
N LEU A 82 -27.19 6.38 10.91
CA LEU A 82 -27.35 5.91 9.53
C LEU A 82 -26.93 4.45 9.37
N PHE A 83 -26.06 3.94 10.24
CA PHE A 83 -25.58 2.55 10.21
C PHE A 83 -26.38 1.63 11.15
N ALA A 84 -27.37 2.16 11.87
CA ALA A 84 -28.19 1.39 12.80
C ALA A 84 -28.79 0.13 12.14
N GLY A 85 -28.46 -1.04 12.70
CA GLY A 85 -28.93 -2.34 12.21
C GLY A 85 -28.14 -2.94 11.04
N LEU A 86 -27.12 -2.24 10.52
CA LEU A 86 -26.20 -2.77 9.51
C LEU A 86 -24.99 -3.45 10.20
N PRO A 87 -24.57 -4.64 9.73
CA PRO A 87 -23.37 -5.27 10.25
C PRO A 87 -22.10 -4.52 9.78
N PRO A 88 -21.02 -4.47 10.59
CA PRO A 88 -19.74 -3.94 10.15
C PRO A 88 -19.20 -4.69 8.92
N ASP A 89 -18.59 -3.96 8.00
CA ASP A 89 -17.99 -4.49 6.79
C ASP A 89 -16.72 -3.72 6.38
N THR A 90 -16.35 -3.76 5.10
CA THR A 90 -15.22 -2.97 4.57
C THR A 90 -15.34 -1.46 4.79
N THR A 91 -16.52 -0.95 5.16
CA THR A 91 -16.78 0.44 5.45
C THR A 91 -15.96 0.91 6.66
N GLU A 92 -16.02 0.20 7.79
CA GLU A 92 -15.27 0.52 9.00
C GLU A 92 -13.75 0.39 8.79
N GLU A 93 -13.32 -0.62 8.03
CA GLU A 93 -11.93 -0.78 7.60
C GLU A 93 -11.46 0.44 6.78
N ASN A 94 -12.28 0.89 5.82
CA ASN A 94 -11.97 2.05 5.00
C ASN A 94 -11.97 3.37 5.78
N ILE A 95 -12.80 3.52 6.83
CA ILE A 95 -12.77 4.71 7.70
C ILE A 95 -11.40 4.78 8.40
N GLN A 96 -10.90 3.66 8.95
CA GLN A 96 -9.57 3.62 9.57
C GLN A 96 -8.47 4.07 8.60
N ALA A 97 -8.47 3.54 7.37
CA ALA A 97 -7.50 3.94 6.35
C ALA A 97 -7.59 5.45 6.02
N ARG A 98 -8.79 6.02 5.95
CA ARG A 98 -9.00 7.46 5.70
C ARG A 98 -8.57 8.33 6.88
N CYS A 99 -8.77 7.89 8.13
CA CYS A 99 -8.22 8.58 9.31
C CYS A 99 -6.70 8.74 9.19
N ARG A 100 -5.99 7.67 8.79
CA ARG A 100 -4.54 7.70 8.55
C ARG A 100 -4.16 8.71 7.47
N GLY A 101 -4.87 8.66 6.33
CA GLY A 101 -4.68 9.60 5.22
C GLY A 101 -4.85 11.07 5.65
N VAL A 102 -5.91 11.38 6.40
CA VAL A 102 -6.17 12.73 6.91
C VAL A 102 -5.03 13.22 7.82
N LEU A 103 -4.54 12.39 8.73
CA LEU A 103 -3.46 12.74 9.65
C LEU A 103 -2.14 13.01 8.90
N LEU A 104 -1.77 12.15 7.95
CA LEU A 104 -0.56 12.33 7.13
C LEU A 104 -0.64 13.60 6.27
N MET A 105 -1.80 13.85 5.66
CA MET A 105 -2.02 15.07 4.89
C MET A 105 -1.99 16.33 5.78
N ALA A 106 -2.52 16.26 7.01
CA ALA A 106 -2.43 17.37 7.97
C ALA A 106 -0.97 17.67 8.36
N LEU A 107 -0.17 16.64 8.61
CA LEU A 107 1.28 16.77 8.88
C LEU A 107 2.01 17.36 7.68
N SER A 108 1.71 16.89 6.47
CA SER A 108 2.25 17.43 5.22
C SER A 108 1.95 18.92 5.07
N ASN A 109 0.68 19.31 5.25
CA ASN A 109 0.25 20.71 5.18
C ASN A 109 0.97 21.61 6.19
N LYS A 110 1.19 21.11 7.42
CA LYS A 110 1.83 21.90 8.49
C LYS A 110 3.34 22.00 8.34
N THR A 111 3.99 20.97 7.81
CA THR A 111 5.46 20.86 7.77
C THR A 111 6.07 21.16 6.40
N GLY A 112 5.26 21.19 5.33
CA GLY A 112 5.75 21.31 3.96
C GLY A 112 6.51 20.09 3.45
N ARG A 113 6.31 18.91 4.09
CA ARG A 113 6.86 17.62 3.66
C ARG A 113 5.89 16.92 2.72
N LEU A 114 6.41 16.16 1.76
CA LEU A 114 5.61 15.38 0.82
C LEU A 114 5.16 14.07 1.45
N VAL A 115 3.87 13.73 1.39
CA VAL A 115 3.41 12.39 1.78
C VAL A 115 3.85 11.37 0.73
N LEU A 116 4.62 10.36 1.15
CA LEU A 116 4.91 9.18 0.35
C LEU A 116 3.89 8.09 0.64
N THR A 117 3.21 7.60 -0.40
CA THR A 117 2.33 6.44 -0.29
C THR A 117 3.12 5.15 -0.53
N THR A 118 2.62 4.04 0.03
CA THR A 118 3.34 2.77 0.10
C THR A 118 2.65 1.67 -0.69
N SER A 119 1.65 1.99 -1.52
CA SER A 119 0.97 0.99 -2.35
C SER A 119 1.90 0.45 -3.42
N ASN A 120 2.03 -0.87 -3.50
CA ASN A 120 2.81 -1.55 -4.53
C ASN A 120 1.99 -1.77 -5.82
N LYS A 121 2.64 -2.34 -6.85
CA LYS A 121 2.00 -2.57 -8.16
C LYS A 121 0.85 -3.56 -8.08
N SER A 122 1.01 -4.63 -7.30
CA SER A 122 0.05 -5.72 -7.19
C SER A 122 -1.26 -5.24 -6.56
N GLU A 123 -1.16 -4.54 -5.43
CA GLU A 123 -2.30 -3.90 -4.75
C GLU A 123 -2.97 -2.84 -5.63
N THR A 124 -2.18 -2.01 -6.29
CA THR A 124 -2.68 -1.00 -7.23
C THR A 124 -3.42 -1.63 -8.40
N ALA A 125 -2.96 -2.79 -8.89
CA ALA A 125 -3.56 -3.48 -10.02
C ALA A 125 -4.97 -3.97 -9.70
N VAL A 126 -5.12 -4.69 -8.59
CA VAL A 126 -6.41 -5.29 -8.20
C VAL A 126 -7.26 -4.37 -7.32
N GLY A 127 -6.76 -3.17 -7.01
CA GLY A 127 -7.44 -2.19 -6.17
C GLY A 127 -7.62 -2.63 -4.73
N TYR A 128 -6.67 -3.40 -4.22
CA TYR A 128 -6.55 -3.74 -2.79
C TYR A 128 -5.99 -2.53 -2.04
N SER A 129 -6.80 -1.49 -1.98
CA SER A 129 -6.48 -0.16 -1.46
C SER A 129 -7.77 0.61 -1.15
N THR A 130 -7.67 1.54 -0.22
CA THR A 130 -8.73 2.47 0.13
C THR A 130 -8.48 3.81 -0.56
N LEU A 131 -9.44 4.20 -1.41
CA LEU A 131 -9.40 5.52 -2.02
C LEU A 131 -9.45 6.61 -0.93
N TYR A 132 -8.48 7.52 -0.99
CA TYR A 132 -8.22 8.56 0.01
C TYR A 132 -7.82 8.05 1.40
N GLY A 133 -7.48 6.77 1.52
CA GLY A 133 -6.83 6.17 2.68
C GLY A 133 -5.34 6.02 2.45
N ASP A 134 -4.87 4.78 2.28
CA ASP A 134 -3.47 4.46 1.94
C ASP A 134 -3.01 5.07 0.60
N MET A 135 -3.96 5.41 -0.28
CA MET A 135 -3.69 6.10 -1.55
C MET A 135 -3.46 7.62 -1.39
N ALA A 136 -3.72 8.20 -0.21
CA ALA A 136 -3.64 9.64 0.01
C ALA A 136 -2.18 10.08 0.17
N GLY A 137 -1.60 10.62 -0.91
CA GLY A 137 -0.29 11.26 -0.85
C GLY A 137 0.13 11.87 -2.17
N GLY A 138 1.33 12.44 -2.19
CA GLY A 138 1.83 13.19 -3.34
C GLY A 138 2.78 12.41 -4.24
N PHE A 139 3.35 11.29 -3.76
CA PHE A 139 4.22 10.44 -4.57
C PHE A 139 4.24 9.00 -4.04
N ALA A 140 4.32 8.02 -4.94
CA ALA A 140 4.29 6.59 -4.63
C ALA A 140 5.57 5.92 -5.16
N PRO A 141 6.65 5.83 -4.35
CA PRO A 141 7.95 5.35 -4.82
C PRO A 141 7.91 3.93 -5.38
N ILE A 142 7.07 3.07 -4.80
CA ILE A 142 6.97 1.65 -5.13
C ILE A 142 5.71 1.29 -5.95
N LYS A 143 5.05 2.28 -6.55
CA LYS A 143 3.80 2.10 -7.33
C LYS A 143 3.89 1.06 -8.45
N ASP A 144 5.06 0.90 -9.05
CA ASP A 144 5.32 -0.03 -10.15
C ASP A 144 6.22 -1.20 -9.73
N VAL A 145 6.34 -1.48 -8.43
CA VAL A 145 7.07 -2.63 -7.88
C VAL A 145 6.07 -3.74 -7.54
N PRO A 146 6.10 -4.92 -8.17
CA PRO A 146 5.27 -6.07 -7.76
C PRO A 146 5.58 -6.51 -6.32
N LYS A 147 4.60 -7.04 -5.58
CA LYS A 147 4.77 -7.46 -4.18
C LYS A 147 5.93 -8.43 -4.00
N THR A 148 6.05 -9.42 -4.89
CA THR A 148 7.17 -10.37 -4.86
C THR A 148 8.53 -9.67 -5.02
N LEU A 149 8.59 -8.59 -5.81
CA LEU A 149 9.79 -7.76 -5.95
C LEU A 149 10.03 -6.88 -4.72
N VAL A 150 8.98 -6.40 -4.04
CA VAL A 150 9.10 -5.68 -2.75
C VAL A 150 9.89 -6.51 -1.75
N TYR A 151 9.52 -7.78 -1.53
CA TYR A 151 10.23 -8.68 -0.63
C TYR A 151 11.69 -8.89 -1.05
N ARG A 152 11.94 -9.12 -2.35
CA ARG A 152 13.30 -9.29 -2.89
C ARG A 152 14.16 -8.04 -2.70
N LEU A 153 13.60 -6.85 -2.89
CA LEU A 153 14.29 -5.57 -2.72
C LEU A 153 14.57 -5.28 -1.24
N ALA A 154 13.63 -5.56 -0.34
CA ALA A 154 13.87 -5.43 1.10
C ALA A 154 15.02 -6.34 1.57
N ALA A 155 14.99 -7.61 1.17
CA ALA A 155 16.07 -8.55 1.47
C ALA A 155 17.40 -8.12 0.83
N TRP A 156 17.37 -7.62 -0.41
CA TRP A 156 18.56 -7.08 -1.08
C TRP A 156 19.13 -5.87 -0.33
N ARG A 157 18.28 -4.93 0.08
CA ARG A 157 18.66 -3.70 0.79
C ARG A 157 19.29 -4.00 2.14
N ASN A 158 18.81 -5.02 2.85
CA ASN A 158 19.43 -5.48 4.09
C ASN A 158 20.83 -6.07 3.86
N ARG A 159 21.07 -6.78 2.74
CA ARG A 159 22.40 -7.29 2.38
C ARG A 159 23.40 -6.21 1.97
N GLN A 160 22.94 -5.03 1.55
CA GLN A 160 23.83 -3.91 1.19
C GLN A 160 24.32 -3.11 2.40
N ALA A 161 23.63 -3.21 3.53
CA ALA A 161 23.99 -2.47 4.74
C ALA A 161 24.97 -3.26 5.61
N GLN A 162 25.73 -2.55 6.44
CA GLN A 162 26.59 -3.17 7.46
C GLN A 162 25.77 -3.97 8.48
N ALA A 163 24.54 -3.53 8.75
CA ALA A 163 23.55 -4.23 9.55
C ALA A 163 22.16 -4.10 8.89
N PRO A 164 21.27 -5.10 9.01
CA PRO A 164 19.90 -5.02 8.47
C PRO A 164 19.16 -3.78 8.97
N VAL A 165 18.54 -3.04 8.05
CA VAL A 165 17.75 -1.84 8.39
C VAL A 165 16.26 -2.17 8.51
N ILE A 166 15.75 -3.07 7.67
CA ILE A 166 14.39 -3.61 7.76
C ILE A 166 14.43 -4.81 8.71
N PRO A 167 13.64 -4.85 9.80
CA PRO A 167 13.62 -5.97 10.72
C PRO A 167 13.24 -7.27 10.00
N GLN A 168 13.96 -8.37 10.29
CA GLN A 168 13.75 -9.64 9.58
C GLN A 168 12.30 -10.17 9.73
N ARG A 169 11.66 -9.93 10.88
CA ARG A 169 10.25 -10.26 11.13
C ARG A 169 9.29 -9.59 10.14
N VAL A 170 9.62 -8.39 9.63
CA VAL A 170 8.83 -7.68 8.62
C VAL A 170 8.88 -8.40 7.26
N ILE A 171 10.00 -9.07 6.96
CA ILE A 171 10.22 -9.82 5.71
C ILE A 171 9.56 -11.20 5.79
N ASP A 172 9.63 -11.85 6.95
CA ASP A 172 9.20 -13.25 7.10
C ASP A 172 7.70 -13.39 7.38
N ARG A 173 7.05 -12.35 7.92
CA ARG A 173 5.64 -12.42 8.31
C ARG A 173 4.70 -12.34 7.09
N PRO A 174 3.53 -13.00 7.15
CA PRO A 174 2.48 -12.81 6.15
C PRO A 174 2.03 -11.34 6.06
N PRO A 175 1.68 -10.84 4.86
CA PRO A 175 1.17 -9.48 4.71
C PRO A 175 -0.26 -9.35 5.23
N SER A 176 -0.53 -8.23 5.91
CA SER A 176 -1.83 -7.87 6.46
C SER A 176 -1.99 -6.35 6.55
N ALA A 177 -3.22 -5.86 6.35
CA ALA A 177 -3.58 -4.46 6.56
C ALA A 177 -3.98 -4.14 8.02
N GLU A 178 -4.20 -5.17 8.86
CA GLU A 178 -4.58 -5.05 10.28
C GLU A 178 -5.75 -4.07 10.53
N LEU A 179 -6.83 -4.20 9.74
CA LEU A 179 -8.04 -3.36 9.82
C LEU A 179 -9.21 -4.06 10.53
N ARG A 180 -9.12 -5.37 10.75
CA ARG A 180 -10.06 -6.21 11.50
C ARG A 180 -9.29 -7.38 12.17
N PRO A 181 -9.89 -8.11 13.11
CA PRO A 181 -9.24 -9.25 13.76
C PRO A 181 -8.78 -10.32 12.75
N ASP A 182 -7.59 -10.87 12.98
CA ASP A 182 -7.00 -12.01 12.23
C ASP A 182 -6.95 -11.82 10.70
N GLN A 183 -6.93 -10.57 10.22
CA GLN A 183 -6.94 -10.25 8.81
C GLN A 183 -5.66 -10.71 8.11
N THR A 184 -5.81 -11.29 6.91
CA THR A 184 -4.70 -11.50 5.97
C THR A 184 -5.06 -11.02 4.58
N ASP A 185 -4.06 -10.64 3.77
CA ASP A 185 -4.31 -10.27 2.36
C ASP A 185 -4.94 -11.44 1.57
N GLN A 186 -4.62 -12.68 1.97
CA GLN A 186 -5.07 -13.92 1.33
C GLN A 186 -6.56 -14.19 1.57
N ASP A 187 -7.21 -13.49 2.50
CA ASP A 187 -8.67 -13.52 2.69
C ASP A 187 -9.40 -13.03 1.41
N SER A 188 -8.74 -12.20 0.59
CA SER A 188 -9.33 -11.57 -0.59
C SER A 188 -8.56 -11.82 -1.89
N LEU A 189 -7.25 -12.07 -1.80
CA LEU A 189 -6.35 -12.21 -2.94
C LEU A 189 -5.78 -13.62 -3.04
N PRO A 190 -5.42 -14.09 -4.26
CA PRO A 190 -4.58 -15.29 -4.35
C PRO A 190 -3.17 -14.99 -3.79
N PRO A 191 -2.35 -16.03 -3.51
CA PRO A 191 -0.95 -15.85 -3.14
C PRO A 191 -0.22 -14.90 -4.11
N TYR A 192 0.65 -14.04 -3.59
CA TYR A 192 1.25 -12.95 -4.37
C TYR A 192 2.13 -13.43 -5.52
N ASP A 193 2.76 -14.59 -5.43
CA ASP A 193 3.48 -15.24 -6.53
C ASP A 193 2.54 -15.58 -7.70
N VAL A 194 1.36 -16.12 -7.41
CA VAL A 194 0.31 -16.39 -8.40
C VAL A 194 -0.26 -15.08 -8.93
N LEU A 195 -0.57 -14.13 -8.05
CA LEU A 195 -1.12 -12.82 -8.42
C LEU A 195 -0.17 -12.07 -9.36
N ASP A 196 1.09 -11.95 -8.99
CA ASP A 196 2.09 -11.19 -9.76
C ASP A 196 2.34 -11.83 -11.12
N ALA A 197 2.37 -13.16 -11.21
CA ALA A 197 2.53 -13.86 -12.48
C ALA A 197 1.33 -13.61 -13.43
N ILE A 198 0.10 -13.66 -12.89
CA ILE A 198 -1.10 -13.32 -13.67
C ILE A 198 -1.06 -11.86 -14.10
N LEU A 199 -0.70 -10.93 -13.20
CA LEU A 199 -0.63 -9.51 -13.51
C LEU A 199 0.44 -9.19 -14.55
N GLU A 200 1.61 -9.80 -14.49
CA GLU A 200 2.65 -9.63 -15.51
C GLU A 200 2.14 -10.08 -16.88
N ALA A 201 1.55 -11.28 -16.97
CA ALA A 201 1.03 -11.81 -18.23
C ALA A 201 -0.15 -10.98 -18.77
N TYR A 202 -1.14 -10.68 -17.93
CA TYR A 202 -2.38 -10.00 -18.33
C TYR A 202 -2.18 -8.50 -18.58
N VAL A 203 -1.41 -7.82 -17.73
CA VAL A 203 -1.23 -6.36 -17.80
C VAL A 203 -0.05 -6.00 -18.69
N GLU A 204 1.12 -6.59 -18.45
CA GLU A 204 2.36 -6.16 -19.13
C GLU A 204 2.54 -6.78 -20.49
N ARG A 205 2.11 -8.04 -20.66
CA ARG A 205 2.25 -8.81 -21.90
C ARG A 205 0.97 -8.93 -22.74
N ASP A 206 -0.12 -8.27 -22.32
CA ASP A 206 -1.43 -8.28 -23.01
C ASP A 206 -2.01 -9.68 -23.29
N ARG A 207 -1.66 -10.67 -22.48
CA ARG A 207 -2.16 -12.02 -22.70
C ARG A 207 -3.62 -12.17 -22.27
N SER A 208 -4.36 -12.97 -23.02
CA SER A 208 -5.79 -13.21 -22.78
C SER A 208 -6.01 -14.19 -21.61
N VAL A 209 -7.21 -14.17 -21.04
CA VAL A 209 -7.60 -15.13 -19.99
C VAL A 209 -7.42 -16.58 -20.47
N GLU A 210 -7.76 -16.85 -21.72
CA GLU A 210 -7.64 -18.16 -22.36
C GLU A 210 -6.18 -18.60 -22.46
N GLU A 211 -5.27 -17.69 -22.81
CA GLU A 211 -3.83 -17.97 -22.87
C GLU A 211 -3.25 -18.27 -21.48
N LEU A 212 -3.66 -17.53 -20.45
CA LEU A 212 -3.22 -17.81 -19.07
C LEU A 212 -3.77 -19.16 -18.56
N VAL A 213 -5.01 -19.50 -18.89
CA VAL A 213 -5.57 -20.82 -18.53
C VAL A 213 -4.82 -21.95 -19.25
N ALA A 214 -4.44 -21.75 -20.51
CA ALA A 214 -3.62 -22.71 -21.26
C ALA A 214 -2.22 -22.93 -20.64
N ASP A 215 -1.66 -21.91 -19.97
CA ASP A 215 -0.41 -22.02 -19.21
C ASP A 215 -0.56 -22.75 -17.86
N GLY A 216 -1.78 -23.15 -17.49
CA GLY A 216 -2.05 -23.92 -16.27
C GLY A 216 -2.51 -23.09 -15.08
N PHE A 217 -2.80 -21.79 -15.24
CA PHE A 217 -3.46 -21.02 -14.19
C PHE A 217 -4.93 -21.44 -14.03
N GLU A 218 -5.41 -21.47 -12.79
CA GLU A 218 -6.81 -21.79 -12.48
C GLU A 218 -7.75 -20.69 -13.03
N ARG A 219 -8.75 -21.10 -13.81
CA ARG A 219 -9.62 -20.19 -14.57
C ARG A 219 -10.32 -19.17 -13.68
N ALA A 220 -10.94 -19.59 -12.59
CA ALA A 220 -11.69 -18.68 -11.73
C ALA A 220 -10.76 -17.62 -11.11
N THR A 221 -9.53 -17.98 -10.79
CA THR A 221 -8.50 -17.07 -10.28
C THR A 221 -8.09 -16.04 -11.34
N VAL A 222 -7.81 -16.47 -12.58
CA VAL A 222 -7.46 -15.56 -13.69
C VAL A 222 -8.61 -14.60 -13.98
N GLU A 223 -9.84 -15.11 -14.10
CA GLU A 223 -11.03 -14.31 -14.37
C GLU A 223 -11.29 -13.30 -13.23
N ARG A 224 -11.13 -13.73 -11.97
CA ARG A 224 -11.23 -12.84 -10.80
C ARG A 224 -10.21 -11.72 -10.84
N VAL A 225 -8.94 -12.02 -11.07
CA VAL A 225 -7.87 -11.01 -11.15
C VAL A 225 -8.11 -10.05 -12.31
N ALA A 226 -8.42 -10.55 -13.50
CA ALA A 226 -8.72 -9.72 -14.67
C ALA A 226 -9.91 -8.77 -14.41
N ARG A 227 -10.97 -9.27 -13.74
CA ARG A 227 -12.13 -8.47 -13.33
C ARG A 227 -11.75 -7.39 -12.33
N LEU A 228 -10.96 -7.73 -11.29
CA LEU A 228 -10.49 -6.76 -10.30
C LEU A 228 -9.62 -5.67 -10.95
N VAL A 229 -8.78 -6.04 -11.91
CA VAL A 229 -8.02 -5.05 -12.70
C VAL A 229 -8.97 -4.10 -13.41
N ILE A 230 -9.99 -4.59 -14.11
CA ILE A 230 -10.93 -3.72 -14.84
C ILE A 230 -11.70 -2.81 -13.87
N LEU A 231 -12.31 -3.36 -12.82
CA LEU A 231 -13.20 -2.63 -11.91
C LEU A 231 -12.49 -1.51 -11.14
N ASN A 232 -11.20 -1.66 -10.86
CA ASN A 232 -10.45 -0.71 -10.04
C ASN A 232 -9.73 0.38 -10.83
N GLU A 233 -10.07 0.57 -12.12
CA GLU A 233 -9.52 1.67 -12.93
C GLU A 233 -9.78 3.05 -12.31
N TYR A 234 -10.97 3.25 -11.71
CA TYR A 234 -11.33 4.51 -11.06
C TYR A 234 -10.40 4.89 -9.88
N LYS A 235 -9.92 3.89 -9.11
CA LYS A 235 -8.95 4.11 -8.03
C LYS A 235 -7.61 4.52 -8.62
N ARG A 236 -7.11 3.78 -9.62
CA ARG A 236 -5.81 4.03 -10.25
C ARG A 236 -5.68 5.41 -10.89
N ARG A 237 -6.78 5.96 -11.40
CA ARG A 237 -6.85 7.32 -11.95
C ARG A 237 -6.62 8.42 -10.92
N GLN A 238 -6.77 8.11 -9.64
CA GLN A 238 -6.59 9.03 -8.52
C GLN A 238 -5.38 8.70 -7.64
N ALA A 239 -4.70 7.58 -7.93
CA ALA A 239 -3.49 7.18 -7.23
C ALA A 239 -2.37 8.21 -7.44
N ALA A 240 -1.60 8.49 -6.38
CA ALA A 240 -0.42 9.34 -6.45
C ALA A 240 0.52 8.95 -7.62
N PRO A 241 1.21 9.91 -8.25
CA PRO A 241 2.20 9.60 -9.29
C PRO A 241 3.33 8.75 -8.70
N GLY A 242 3.94 7.89 -9.51
CA GLY A 242 5.03 7.01 -9.09
C GLY A 242 6.04 6.76 -10.21
N VAL A 243 7.11 6.04 -9.88
CA VAL A 243 8.17 5.68 -10.83
C VAL A 243 7.76 4.43 -11.59
N ARG A 244 7.97 4.41 -12.91
CA ARG A 244 7.87 3.21 -13.74
C ARG A 244 9.20 2.46 -13.68
N ILE A 245 9.15 1.18 -13.36
CA ILE A 245 10.31 0.27 -13.40
C ILE A 245 10.07 -0.97 -14.25
N THR A 246 8.84 -1.20 -14.68
CA THR A 246 8.43 -2.34 -15.52
C THR A 246 8.18 -1.92 -16.97
N PRO A 247 8.10 -2.87 -17.91
CA PRO A 247 7.68 -2.61 -19.29
C PRO A 247 6.34 -1.88 -19.40
N ARG A 248 5.42 -2.04 -18.44
CA ARG A 248 4.13 -1.34 -18.46
C ARG A 248 3.61 -0.97 -17.07
N ALA A 249 3.60 0.34 -16.79
CA ALA A 249 3.05 0.88 -15.55
C ALA A 249 1.57 1.28 -15.69
N PHE A 250 0.87 1.34 -14.55
CA PHE A 250 -0.45 1.96 -14.47
C PHE A 250 -0.33 3.49 -14.55
N GLY A 251 -0.75 4.06 -15.69
CA GLY A 251 -0.63 5.48 -15.99
C GLY A 251 -0.58 5.74 -17.49
N ARG A 252 0.50 6.38 -17.97
CA ARG A 252 0.63 6.75 -19.40
C ARG A 252 0.69 5.56 -20.35
N ASP A 253 1.20 4.42 -19.89
CA ASP A 253 1.40 3.20 -20.70
C ASP A 253 0.14 2.34 -20.81
N ARG A 254 -0.82 2.50 -19.88
CA ARG A 254 -2.08 1.75 -19.86
C ARG A 254 -3.26 2.69 -19.73
N ARG A 255 -3.89 3.02 -20.86
CA ARG A 255 -4.99 3.99 -20.95
C ARG A 255 -6.31 3.27 -21.16
N TYR A 256 -6.96 2.87 -20.07
CA TYR A 256 -8.26 2.17 -20.11
C TYR A 256 -9.40 3.09 -19.65
N PRO A 257 -10.62 2.92 -20.18
CA PRO A 257 -11.77 3.67 -19.70
C PRO A 257 -12.16 3.23 -18.30
N ILE A 258 -12.64 4.17 -17.48
CA ILE A 258 -13.29 3.87 -16.19
C ILE A 258 -14.61 3.15 -16.47
N THR A 259 -15.48 3.76 -17.29
CA THR A 259 -16.76 3.16 -17.69
C THR A 259 -16.52 2.15 -18.80
N SER A 260 -16.61 0.87 -18.48
CA SER A 260 -16.45 -0.21 -19.46
C SER A 260 -17.47 -1.33 -19.21
N GLY A 261 -18.15 -1.74 -20.28
CA GLY A 261 -18.96 -2.96 -20.32
C GLY A 261 -18.24 -4.13 -20.98
N PHE A 262 -16.94 -4.00 -21.28
CA PHE A 262 -16.17 -5.07 -21.92
C PHE A 262 -16.17 -6.32 -21.02
N ARG A 263 -16.82 -7.38 -21.51
CA ARG A 263 -17.07 -8.67 -20.82
C ARG A 263 -18.10 -8.61 -19.67
N ARG A 264 -19.08 -7.71 -19.73
CA ARG A 264 -20.43 -8.01 -19.21
C ARG A 264 -21.12 -9.04 -20.11
#